data_AF-A0A350P459-F1
#
_entry.id   AF-A0A350P459-F1
#
_cell.length_a   1.000
_cell.length_b   1.000
_cell.length_c   1.000
_cell.angle_alpha   90.00
_cell.angle_beta   90.00
_cell.angle_gamma   90.00
#
_symmetry.space_group_name_H-M   'P 1'
#
loop_
_entity.id
_entity.type
_entity.pdbx_description
1 polymer ?
#
loop_
_entity_poly.entity_id
_entity_poly.type
_entity_poly.pdbx_seq_one_letter_code
_entity_poly.pdbx_strand_id
1 'polypeptide(L)'
;MSNVLEDFSDEIINMYNDLRTEMNSFEDMGINFEEKAFYDILLALAAKYDFNYPDDKLLELAKAVKEVVDDKAKYTDWSQRDDIKAELKVDLIILLAKHGYPPVDRDEVYKEIFEQAENFKKNRGQV
;
A
#
# COMPACT_ATOMS: atom_id res chain seq x y z
N MET A 1 10.02 -15.51 7.61
CA MET A 1 9.26 -15.68 6.36
C MET A 1 9.21 -14.29 5.74
N SER A 2 9.83 -14.06 4.57
CA SER A 2 9.61 -12.78 3.88
C SER A 2 8.21 -12.84 3.31
N ASN A 3 7.29 -12.06 3.86
CA ASN A 3 5.94 -11.96 3.35
C ASN A 3 5.99 -11.03 2.15
N VAL A 4 5.76 -11.54 0.94
CA VAL A 4 5.87 -10.74 -0.30
C VAL A 4 4.98 -9.48 -0.26
N LEU A 5 3.81 -9.55 0.40
CA LEU A 5 2.90 -8.42 0.62
C LEU A 5 3.48 -7.37 1.57
N GLU A 6 4.27 -7.82 2.54
CA GLU A 6 4.96 -6.94 3.47
C GLU A 6 6.01 -6.12 2.72
N ASP A 7 6.81 -6.78 1.88
CA ASP A 7 7.78 -6.11 1.00
C ASP A 7 7.08 -5.12 0.06
N PHE A 8 5.94 -5.49 -0.55
CA PHE A 8 5.17 -4.57 -1.39
C PHE A 8 4.65 -3.35 -0.62
N SER A 9 4.13 -3.55 0.58
CA SER A 9 3.61 -2.46 1.40
C SER A 9 4.71 -1.46 1.80
N ASP A 10 5.90 -1.95 2.12
CA ASP A 10 7.05 -1.08 2.43
C ASP A 10 7.52 -0.30 1.21
N GLU A 11 7.59 -0.94 0.03
CA GLU A 11 7.95 -0.27 -1.23
C GLU A 11 6.94 0.83 -1.60
N ILE A 12 5.64 0.58 -1.44
CA ILE A 12 4.60 1.59 -1.69
C ILE A 12 4.74 2.79 -0.74
N ILE A 13 5.00 2.55 0.55
CA ILE A 13 5.19 3.62 1.54
C ILE A 13 6.44 4.44 1.24
N ASN A 14 7.54 3.80 0.88
CA ASN A 14 8.79 4.49 0.53
C ASN A 14 8.60 5.37 -0.70
N MET A 15 8.05 4.81 -1.78
CA MET A 15 7.83 5.56 -3.02
C MET A 15 6.81 6.69 -2.83
N TYR A 16 5.81 6.52 -1.96
CA TYR A 16 4.91 7.63 -1.61
C TYR A 16 5.63 8.78 -0.90
N ASN A 17 6.56 8.50 0.02
CA ASN A 17 7.33 9.55 0.69
C ASN A 17 8.22 10.30 -0.29
N ASP A 18 8.81 9.58 -1.25
CA ASP A 18 9.59 10.18 -2.34
C ASP A 18 8.70 11.08 -3.19
N LEU A 19 7.56 10.58 -3.65
CA LEU A 19 6.58 11.35 -4.42
C LEU A 19 6.09 12.58 -3.68
N ARG A 20 5.77 12.48 -2.38
CA ARG A 20 5.34 13.62 -1.57
C ARG A 20 6.46 14.64 -1.40
N THR A 21 7.70 14.19 -1.28
CA THR A 21 8.87 15.09 -1.22
C THR A 21 9.03 15.84 -2.54
N GLU A 22 8.88 15.16 -3.66
CA GLU A 22 8.89 15.77 -5.00
C GLU A 22 7.69 16.70 -5.18
N MET A 23 6.48 16.32 -4.80
CA MET A 23 5.25 17.13 -4.95
C MET A 23 5.21 18.34 -4.01
N ASN A 24 5.79 18.28 -2.81
CA ASN A 24 5.96 19.48 -1.97
C ASN A 24 6.84 20.54 -2.65
N SER A 25 7.70 20.14 -3.61
CA SER A 25 8.44 21.10 -4.44
C SER A 25 7.61 21.64 -5.62
N PHE A 26 6.43 21.06 -5.88
CA PHE A 26 5.45 21.46 -6.89
C PHE A 26 4.06 21.64 -6.25
N GLU A 27 3.91 22.72 -5.47
CA GLU A 27 2.65 23.12 -4.83
C GLU A 27 1.52 23.39 -5.87
N ASP A 28 0.85 22.34 -6.39
CA ASP A 28 -0.56 22.31 -6.91
C ASP A 28 -0.91 21.10 -7.83
N MET A 29 -0.13 20.01 -7.89
CA MET A 29 -0.32 19.04 -9.00
C MET A 29 -1.47 18.01 -8.91
N GLY A 30 -2.15 17.88 -7.78
CA GLY A 30 -3.46 17.22 -7.71
C GLY A 30 -3.52 15.69 -7.99
N ILE A 31 -4.65 15.12 -7.59
CA ILE A 31 -4.98 13.69 -7.47
C ILE A 31 -4.60 12.85 -8.70
N ASN A 32 -4.70 13.40 -9.92
CA ASN A 32 -4.37 12.67 -11.15
C ASN A 32 -2.88 12.29 -11.25
N PHE A 33 -1.98 13.10 -10.70
CA PHE A 33 -0.55 12.78 -10.68
C PHE A 33 -0.25 11.67 -9.66
N GLU A 34 -0.85 11.74 -8.47
CA GLU A 34 -0.68 10.74 -7.42
C GLU A 34 -1.25 9.37 -7.85
N GLU A 35 -2.45 9.34 -8.44
CA GLU A 35 -3.04 8.11 -8.98
C GLU A 35 -2.14 7.47 -10.04
N LYS A 36 -1.61 8.28 -10.97
CA LYS A 36 -0.67 7.81 -11.99
C LYS A 36 0.61 7.28 -11.35
N ALA A 37 1.12 7.96 -10.32
CA ALA A 37 2.33 7.55 -9.66
C ALA A 37 2.15 6.21 -8.92
N PHE A 38 1.04 6.01 -8.21
CA PHE A 38 0.71 4.71 -7.60
C PHE A 38 0.51 3.61 -8.65
N TYR A 39 -0.09 3.92 -9.80
CA TYR A 39 -0.17 3.00 -10.93
C TYR A 39 1.24 2.59 -11.39
N ASP A 40 2.14 3.55 -11.60
CA ASP A 40 3.51 3.29 -12.05
C ASP A 40 4.30 2.47 -11.01
N ILE A 41 4.10 2.74 -9.71
CA ILE A 41 4.67 1.96 -8.60
C ILE A 41 4.21 0.50 -8.67
N LEU A 42 2.90 0.27 -8.74
CA LEU A 42 2.33 -1.07 -8.81
C LEU A 42 2.79 -1.80 -10.09
N LEU A 43 2.88 -1.09 -11.21
CA LEU A 43 3.38 -1.67 -12.46
C LEU A 43 4.86 -2.05 -12.36
N ALA A 44 5.69 -1.20 -11.75
CA ALA A 44 7.10 -1.47 -11.53
C ALA A 44 7.31 -2.67 -10.61
N LEU A 45 6.47 -2.80 -9.58
CA LEU A 45 6.45 -3.95 -8.69
C LEU A 45 6.01 -5.23 -9.42
N ALA A 46 4.98 -5.17 -10.27
CA ALA A 46 4.57 -6.31 -11.10
C ALA A 46 5.71 -6.79 -12.01
N ALA A 47 6.42 -5.85 -12.66
CA ALA A 47 7.58 -6.15 -13.49
C ALA A 47 8.77 -6.69 -12.67
N LYS A 48 9.06 -6.12 -11.49
CA LYS A 48 10.16 -6.53 -10.61
C LYS A 48 10.02 -7.97 -10.12
N TYR A 49 8.80 -8.43 -9.88
CA TYR A 49 8.51 -9.78 -9.39
C TYR A 49 7.97 -10.72 -10.49
N ASP A 50 8.08 -10.30 -11.77
CA ASP A 50 7.76 -11.10 -12.96
C ASP A 50 6.34 -11.69 -12.96
N PHE A 51 5.34 -10.87 -12.62
CA PHE A 51 3.93 -11.26 -12.72
C PHE A 51 3.12 -10.25 -13.53
N ASN A 52 2.02 -10.73 -14.10
CA ASN A 52 1.10 -9.90 -14.85
C ASN A 52 -0.18 -9.66 -14.06
N TYR A 53 -0.64 -8.41 -14.02
CA TYR A 53 -1.86 -8.01 -13.35
C TYR A 53 -2.67 -7.11 -14.30
N PRO A 54 -3.98 -7.32 -14.48
CA PRO A 54 -4.76 -6.57 -15.48
C PRO A 54 -4.72 -5.05 -15.27
N ASP A 55 -4.46 -4.28 -16.32
CA ASP A 55 -4.31 -2.82 -16.27
C ASP A 55 -5.55 -2.12 -15.67
N ASP A 56 -6.75 -2.59 -15.98
CA ASP A 56 -8.01 -2.08 -15.44
C ASP A 56 -8.05 -2.24 -13.92
N LYS A 57 -7.67 -3.41 -13.42
CA LYS A 57 -7.58 -3.68 -11.98
C LYS A 57 -6.43 -2.92 -11.32
N LEU A 58 -5.32 -2.73 -12.03
CA LEU A 58 -4.15 -1.99 -11.52
C LEU A 58 -4.51 -0.51 -11.31
N LEU A 59 -5.28 0.07 -12.23
CA LEU A 59 -5.83 1.43 -12.08
C LEU A 59 -6.79 1.54 -10.90
N GLU A 60 -7.70 0.57 -10.71
CA GLU A 60 -8.59 0.54 -9.54
C GLU A 60 -7.81 0.41 -8.23
N LEU A 61 -6.80 -0.47 -8.20
CA LEU A 61 -5.94 -0.67 -7.04
C LEU A 61 -5.13 0.59 -6.73
N ALA A 62 -4.56 1.25 -7.73
CA ALA A 62 -3.81 2.48 -7.55
C ALA A 62 -4.65 3.58 -6.87
N LYS A 63 -5.91 3.73 -7.29
CA LYS A 63 -6.86 4.67 -6.66
C LYS A 63 -7.15 4.30 -5.20
N ALA A 64 -7.39 3.02 -4.92
CA ALA A 64 -7.66 2.58 -3.56
C ALA A 64 -6.44 2.71 -2.64
N VAL A 65 -5.22 2.46 -3.16
CA VAL A 65 -3.96 2.66 -2.42
C VAL A 65 -3.81 4.13 -2.05
N LYS A 66 -4.07 5.03 -3.01
CA LYS A 66 -4.05 6.47 -2.76
C LYS A 66 -4.97 6.87 -1.62
N GLU A 67 -6.22 6.42 -1.62
CA GLU A 67 -7.18 6.76 -0.56
C GLU A 67 -6.72 6.29 0.83
N VAL A 68 -6.14 5.08 0.91
CA VAL A 68 -5.62 4.53 2.17
C VAL A 68 -4.42 5.32 2.67
N VAL A 69 -3.51 5.71 1.77
CA VAL A 69 -2.33 6.49 2.12
C VAL A 69 -2.72 7.91 2.52
N ASP A 70 -3.62 8.56 1.77
CA ASP A 70 -4.12 9.91 2.07
C ASP A 70 -4.77 9.99 3.46
N ASP A 71 -5.53 8.97 3.85
CA ASP A 71 -6.16 8.90 5.18
C ASP A 71 -5.12 8.95 6.32
N LYS A 72 -3.93 8.37 6.13
CA LYS A 72 -2.86 8.41 7.14
C LYS A 72 -1.95 9.63 6.96
N ALA A 73 -1.75 10.08 5.72
CA ALA A 73 -0.89 11.21 5.38
C ALA A 73 -1.42 12.57 5.87
N LYS A 74 -2.70 12.65 6.25
CA LYS A 74 -3.34 13.82 6.88
C LYS A 74 -2.71 14.20 8.23
N TYR A 75 -2.05 13.28 8.91
CA TYR A 75 -1.33 13.57 10.15
C TYR A 75 0.08 14.07 9.79
N THR A 76 0.44 15.30 10.17
CA THR A 76 1.71 15.94 9.77
C THR A 76 2.96 15.08 10.03
N ASP A 77 2.99 14.34 11.15
CA ASP A 77 4.14 13.52 11.56
C ASP A 77 3.96 12.01 11.34
N TRP A 78 3.02 11.60 10.47
CA TRP A 78 2.66 10.19 10.29
C TRP A 78 3.86 9.30 9.93
N SER A 79 4.80 9.81 9.12
CA SER A 79 5.99 9.05 8.67
C SER A 79 7.01 8.81 9.79
N GLN A 80 6.95 9.59 10.88
CA GLN A 80 7.78 9.40 12.08
C GLN A 80 7.07 8.54 13.14
N ARG A 81 5.77 8.30 12.96
CA ARG A 81 4.94 7.54 13.91
C ARG A 81 4.86 6.08 13.54
N ASP A 82 5.59 5.25 14.27
CA ASP A 82 5.61 3.79 14.06
C ASP A 82 4.23 3.16 14.22
N ASP A 83 3.38 3.72 15.09
CA ASP A 83 2.03 3.24 15.28
C ASP A 83 1.14 3.50 14.04
N ILE A 84 1.25 4.69 13.42
CA ILE A 84 0.51 5.03 12.20
C ILE A 84 1.07 4.27 11.00
N LYS A 85 2.40 4.16 10.87
CA LYS A 85 3.05 3.39 9.80
C LYS A 85 2.63 1.92 9.83
N ALA A 86 2.62 1.30 11.01
CA ALA A 86 2.19 -0.09 11.15
C ALA A 86 0.71 -0.27 10.75
N GLU A 87 -0.15 0.69 11.09
CA GLU A 87 -1.56 0.66 10.67
C GLU A 87 -1.71 0.83 9.16
N LEU A 88 -1.01 1.79 8.57
CA LEU A 88 -0.97 1.99 7.12
C LEU A 88 -0.52 0.71 6.41
N LYS A 89 0.55 0.09 6.89
CA LYS A 89 1.11 -1.14 6.35
C LYS A 89 0.07 -2.27 6.35
N VAL A 90 -0.62 -2.46 7.47
CA VAL A 90 -1.69 -3.46 7.59
C VAL A 90 -2.86 -3.16 6.66
N ASP A 91 -3.29 -1.90 6.57
CA ASP A 91 -4.37 -1.48 5.68
C ASP A 91 -4.00 -1.72 4.21
N LEU A 92 -2.77 -1.40 3.80
CA LEU A 92 -2.24 -1.67 2.47
C LEU A 92 -2.19 -3.17 2.18
N ILE A 93 -1.67 -3.98 3.10
CA ILE A 93 -1.61 -5.43 2.92
C ILE A 93 -3.01 -6.03 2.71
N ILE A 94 -3.99 -5.64 3.53
CA ILE A 94 -5.38 -6.07 3.37
C ILE A 94 -5.92 -5.63 2.01
N LEU A 95 -5.64 -4.40 1.58
CA LEU A 95 -6.10 -3.86 0.32
C LEU A 95 -5.52 -4.65 -0.87
N LEU A 96 -4.20 -4.83 -0.91
CA LEU A 96 -3.51 -5.61 -1.94
C LEU A 96 -4.09 -7.02 -2.02
N ALA A 97 -4.29 -7.67 -0.86
CA ALA A 97 -4.89 -8.99 -0.79
C ALA A 97 -6.34 -9.04 -1.31
N LYS A 98 -7.18 -8.06 -0.97
CA LYS A 98 -8.56 -7.95 -1.49
C LYS A 98 -8.60 -7.79 -3.01
N HIS A 99 -7.62 -7.10 -3.58
CA HIS A 99 -7.48 -6.93 -5.02
C HIS A 99 -6.76 -8.11 -5.70
N GLY A 100 -6.28 -9.11 -4.94
CA GLY A 100 -5.55 -10.26 -5.48
C GLY A 100 -4.19 -9.87 -6.05
N TYR A 101 -3.54 -8.86 -5.46
CA TYR A 101 -2.22 -8.38 -5.83
C TYR A 101 -1.22 -8.73 -4.72
N PRO A 102 -0.05 -9.32 -5.02
CA PRO A 102 0.30 -9.90 -6.33
C PRO A 102 -0.60 -11.10 -6.63
N PRO A 103 -0.77 -11.53 -7.88
CA PRO A 103 -1.51 -12.75 -8.21
C PRO A 103 -0.71 -13.98 -7.75
N VAL A 104 -0.91 -14.43 -6.51
CA VAL A 104 -0.27 -15.63 -5.96
C VAL A 104 -1.29 -16.74 -5.73
N ASP A 105 -0.95 -17.97 -6.15
CA ASP A 105 -1.79 -19.18 -6.01
C ASP A 105 -1.88 -19.74 -4.57
N ARG A 106 -1.57 -18.95 -3.54
CA ARG A 106 -1.45 -19.48 -2.17
C ARG A 106 -2.48 -18.88 -1.22
N ASP A 107 -3.61 -19.57 -1.09
CA ASP A 107 -4.61 -19.36 -0.03
C ASP A 107 -3.98 -19.26 1.37
N GLU A 108 -2.92 -20.04 1.63
CA GLU A 108 -2.25 -20.07 2.94
C GLU A 108 -1.52 -18.77 3.26
N VAL A 109 -0.88 -18.13 2.26
CA VAL A 109 -0.14 -16.86 2.45
C VAL A 109 -1.12 -15.73 2.75
N TYR A 110 -2.23 -15.65 2.00
CA TYR A 110 -3.25 -14.65 2.27
C TYR A 110 -3.92 -14.88 3.61
N LYS A 111 -4.24 -16.12 3.95
CA LYS A 111 -4.91 -16.45 5.21
C LYS A 111 -4.07 -16.06 6.42
N GLU A 112 -2.78 -16.44 6.45
CA GLU A 112 -1.89 -16.10 7.55
C GLU A 112 -1.75 -14.58 7.72
N ILE A 113 -1.72 -13.86 6.60
CA ILE A 113 -1.61 -12.40 6.58
C ILE A 113 -2.91 -11.73 7.01
N PHE A 114 -4.06 -12.20 6.54
CA PHE A 114 -5.37 -11.72 7.00
C PHE A 114 -5.54 -11.96 8.50
N GLU A 115 -5.15 -13.12 9.01
CA GLU A 115 -5.19 -13.42 10.44
C GLU A 115 -4.27 -12.49 11.23
N GLN A 116 -3.06 -12.22 10.75
CA GLN A 116 -2.14 -11.27 11.38
C GLN A 116 -2.68 -9.83 11.36
N ALA A 117 -3.23 -9.40 10.23
CA ALA A 117 -3.83 -8.09 10.04
C ALA A 117 -5.08 -7.90 10.93
N GLU A 118 -5.95 -8.91 11.01
CA GLU A 118 -7.10 -8.93 11.90
C GLU A 118 -6.67 -8.91 13.37
N ASN A 119 -5.66 -9.69 13.75
CA ASN A 119 -5.14 -9.70 15.10
C ASN A 119 -4.50 -8.35 15.47
N PHE A 120 -3.80 -7.70 14.55
CA PHE A 120 -3.27 -6.36 14.76
C PHE A 120 -4.38 -5.35 15.05
N LYS A 121 -5.47 -5.36 14.26
CA LYS A 121 -6.64 -4.49 14.47
C LYS A 121 -7.37 -4.80 15.78
N LYS A 122 -7.55 -6.08 16.12
CA LYS A 122 -8.22 -6.52 17.36
C LYS A 122 -7.45 -6.11 18.61
N ASN A 123 -6.13 -6.22 18.63
CA ASN A 123 -5.31 -5.87 19.79
C ASN A 123 -5.21 -4.36 20.04
N ARG A 124 -5.46 -3.50 19.03
CA ARG A 124 -5.56 -2.04 19.24
C ARG A 124 -6.93 -1.55 19.72
N GLY A 125 -7.98 -2.36 19.60
CA GLY A 125 -9.30 -2.05 20.16
C GLY A 125 -9.45 -2.33 21.66
N GLN A 126 -8.39 -2.79 22.33
CA GLN A 126 -8.37 -3.18 23.74
C GLN A 126 -7.55 -2.23 24.65
N VAL A 127 -7.28 -1.00 24.20
CA VAL A 127 -6.64 0.04 25.04
C VAL A 127 -7.53 1.25 25.25
#